data_AF-A0A8T5S1Z9-F1
#
_entry.id   AF-A0A8T5S1Z9-F1
#
_cell.length_a   1.000
_cell.length_b   1.000
_cell.length_c   1.000
_cell.angle_alpha   90.00
_cell.angle_beta   90.00
_cell.angle_gamma   90.00
#
_symmetry.space_group_name_H-M   'P 1'
#
loop_
_entity.id
_entity.type
_entity.pdbx_description
1 polymer ?
#
loop_
_entity_poly.entity_id
_entity_poly.type
_entity_poly.pdbx_seq_one_letter_code
_entity_poly.pdbx_strand_id
1 'polypeptide(L)'
;MRTKEEYMNDLGKMKSNIYYDGEKIDRLDERQLNCINTIGTTFDMVDEYADLMQVKSHLTGEKINRFTHIHQNTDDLHKKQDMTRRLCQKVGGCIQRCMGCDGANAVYNVSYEA
;
A
#
# COMPACT_ATOMS: atom_id res chain seq x y z
N MET A 1 7.63 -6.46 -7.99
CA MET A 1 6.94 -5.79 -6.85
C MET A 1 7.93 -5.69 -5.72
N ARG A 2 7.85 -4.64 -4.89
CA ARG A 2 8.81 -4.46 -3.79
C ARG A 2 8.60 -5.51 -2.71
N THR A 3 9.69 -5.94 -2.07
CA THR A 3 9.65 -6.67 -0.80
C THR A 3 9.43 -5.70 0.36
N LYS A 4 9.10 -6.23 1.55
CA LYS A 4 9.03 -5.42 2.77
C LYS A 4 10.38 -4.78 3.11
N GLU A 5 11.48 -5.50 2.92
CA GLU A 5 12.82 -4.98 3.14
C GLU A 5 13.12 -3.80 2.21
N GLU A 6 12.80 -3.93 0.92
CA GLU A 6 12.94 -2.82 -0.04
C GLU A 6 12.08 -1.62 0.32
N TYR A 7 10.84 -1.84 0.77
CA TYR A 7 9.96 -0.78 1.27
C TYR A 7 10.59 -0.03 2.47
N MET A 8 11.12 -0.76 3.46
CA MET A 8 11.76 -0.15 4.63
C MET A 8 13.05 0.59 4.26
N ASN A 9 13.86 0.02 3.36
CA ASN A 9 15.07 0.64 2.86
C ASN A 9 14.78 1.94 2.10
N ASP A 10 13.72 1.99 1.30
CA ASP A 10 13.29 3.21 0.62
C ASP A 10 12.78 4.26 1.62
N LEU A 11 12.02 3.83 2.64
CA LEU A 11 11.51 4.70 3.69
C LEU A 11 12.66 5.37 4.48
N GLY A 12 13.71 4.61 4.80
CA GLY A 12 14.90 5.12 5.49
C GLY A 12 15.70 6.16 4.70
N LYS A 13 15.63 6.13 3.36
CA LYS A 13 16.33 7.10 2.48
C LYS A 13 15.59 8.43 2.33
N MET A 14 14.33 8.51 2.74
CA MET A 14 13.54 9.74 2.61
C MET A 14 14.05 10.83 3.55
N LYS A 15 13.77 12.10 3.22
CA LYS A 15 14.20 13.27 4.01
C LYS A 15 13.87 13.11 5.49
N SER A 16 14.85 13.35 6.36
CA SER A 16 14.66 13.39 7.82
C SER A 16 13.84 14.64 8.19
N ASN A 17 12.54 14.44 8.44
CA ASN A 17 11.58 15.52 8.72
C ASN A 17 10.40 15.06 9.62
N ILE A 18 10.60 14.01 10.42
CA ILE A 18 9.59 13.55 11.37
C ILE A 18 9.94 14.11 12.75
N TYR A 19 8.91 14.61 13.44
CA TYR A 19 9.03 15.14 14.78
C TYR A 19 8.02 14.47 15.70
N TYR A 20 8.44 14.13 16.92
CA TYR A 20 7.59 13.55 17.96
C TYR A 20 7.99 14.17 19.30
N ASP A 21 7.00 14.70 20.02
CA ASP A 21 7.19 15.36 21.33
C ASP A 21 8.30 16.46 21.32
N GLY A 22 8.31 17.27 20.26
CA GLY A 22 9.30 18.35 20.08
C GLY A 22 10.66 17.91 19.57
N GLU A 23 10.94 16.60 19.48
CA GLU A 23 12.21 16.06 19.01
C GLU A 23 12.13 15.59 17.57
N LYS A 24 13.22 15.76 16.83
CA LYS A 24 13.37 15.20 15.49
C LYS A 24 13.76 13.73 15.57
N ILE A 25 13.01 12.85 14.92
CA ILE A 25 13.23 11.40 14.97
C ILE A 25 13.54 10.84 13.59
N ASP A 26 14.20 9.68 13.55
CA ASP A 26 14.43 8.96 12.30
C ASP A 26 13.12 8.36 11.75
N ARG A 27 13.08 8.09 10.45
CA ARG A 27 11.92 7.45 9.81
C ARG A 27 11.72 6.01 10.25
N LEU A 28 12.81 5.32 10.59
CA LEU A 28 12.84 3.95 11.08
C LEU A 28 13.03 3.90 12.60
N ASP A 29 12.81 5.02 13.31
CA ASP A 29 12.83 5.06 14.76
C ASP A 29 11.90 3.99 15.35
N GLU A 30 12.35 3.34 16.43
CA GLU A 30 11.66 2.20 17.07
C GLU A 30 10.19 2.50 17.39
N ARG A 31 9.88 3.75 17.74
CA ARG A 31 8.52 4.24 18.02
C ARG A 31 7.58 4.05 16.84
N GLN A 32 8.09 4.06 15.61
CA GLN A 32 7.31 3.90 14.38
C GLN A 32 7.27 2.46 13.87
N LEU A 33 8.17 1.59 14.32
CA LEU A 33 8.34 0.27 13.73
C LEU A 33 7.07 -0.58 13.76
N ASN A 34 6.24 -0.50 14.80
CA ASN A 34 4.96 -1.22 14.83
C ASN A 34 4.02 -0.82 13.68
N CYS A 35 3.94 0.47 13.40
CA CYS A 35 3.12 1.03 12.32
C CYS A 35 3.70 0.64 10.95
N ILE A 36 5.01 0.81 10.77
CA ILE A 36 5.73 0.47 9.54
C ILE A 36 5.64 -1.03 9.24
N ASN A 37 5.75 -1.89 10.26
CA ASN A 37 5.62 -3.32 10.10
C ASN A 37 4.21 -3.73 9.67
N THR A 38 3.17 -3.03 10.14
CA THR A 38 1.78 -3.24 9.71
C THR A 38 1.61 -2.92 8.22
N ILE A 39 2.18 -1.82 7.73
CA ILE A 39 2.24 -1.52 6.28
C ILE A 39 3.04 -2.60 5.55
N GLY A 40 4.17 -3.02 6.15
CA GLY A 40 5.07 -4.04 5.64
C GLY A 40 4.37 -5.37 5.33
N THR A 41 3.37 -5.75 6.13
CA THR A 41 2.54 -6.95 5.85
C THR A 41 1.87 -6.89 4.47
N THR A 42 1.55 -5.71 3.94
CA THR A 42 0.99 -5.57 2.58
C THR A 42 2.00 -5.86 1.46
N PHE A 43 3.29 -5.95 1.79
CA PHE A 43 4.34 -6.38 0.87
C PHE A 43 4.63 -7.88 1.07
N ASP A 44 4.64 -8.35 2.31
CA ASP A 44 4.89 -9.78 2.64
C ASP A 44 3.81 -10.72 2.08
N MET A 45 2.56 -10.29 2.05
CA MET A 45 1.42 -11.14 1.66
C MET A 45 1.20 -11.23 0.15
N VAL A 46 2.01 -10.53 -0.66
CA VAL A 46 1.84 -10.44 -2.12
C VAL A 46 1.82 -11.81 -2.81
N ASP A 47 2.67 -12.73 -2.35
CA ASP A 47 2.73 -14.08 -2.93
C ASP A 47 1.74 -15.05 -2.26
N GLU A 48 1.49 -14.90 -0.96
CA GLU A 48 0.49 -15.72 -0.22
C GLU A 48 -0.93 -15.50 -0.74
N TYR A 49 -1.29 -14.26 -1.10
CA TYR A 49 -2.60 -13.87 -1.62
C TYR A 49 -2.50 -13.36 -3.06
N ALA A 50 -1.75 -14.07 -3.91
CA ALA A 50 -1.40 -13.61 -5.26
C ALA A 50 -2.62 -13.27 -6.13
N ASP A 51 -3.70 -14.03 -6.02
CA ASP A 51 -4.97 -13.83 -6.74
C ASP A 51 -5.65 -12.49 -6.38
N LEU A 52 -5.53 -12.08 -5.12
CA LEU A 52 -6.08 -10.82 -4.61
C LEU A 52 -5.10 -9.66 -4.75
N MET A 53 -3.80 -9.89 -4.56
CA MET A 53 -2.79 -8.84 -4.42
C MET A 53 -2.05 -8.52 -5.71
N GLN A 54 -2.08 -9.41 -6.72
CA GLN A 54 -1.40 -9.20 -7.99
C GLN A 54 -2.42 -8.96 -9.11
N VAL A 55 -2.12 -8.01 -9.99
CA VAL A 55 -2.95 -7.70 -11.16
C VAL A 55 -2.08 -7.16 -12.29
N LYS A 56 -2.46 -7.41 -13.54
CA LYS A 56 -1.78 -6.82 -14.70
C LYS A 56 -2.29 -5.39 -14.89
N SER A 57 -1.40 -4.42 -14.85
CA SER A 57 -1.73 -3.02 -15.07
C SER A 57 -2.11 -2.79 -16.53
N HIS A 58 -3.23 -2.11 -16.77
CA HIS A 58 -3.61 -1.67 -18.12
C HIS A 58 -2.73 -0.50 -18.61
N LEU A 59 -2.09 0.25 -17.70
CA LEU A 59 -1.22 1.38 -18.04
C LEU A 59 0.18 0.96 -18.48
N THR A 60 0.73 -0.08 -17.85
CA THR A 60 2.12 -0.49 -18.08
C THR A 60 2.26 -1.87 -18.71
N GLY A 61 1.20 -2.68 -18.71
CA GLY A 61 1.27 -4.09 -19.12
C GLY A 61 1.96 -5.01 -18.11
N GLU A 62 2.56 -4.45 -17.05
CA GLU A 62 3.31 -5.19 -16.05
C GLU A 62 2.42 -5.71 -14.93
N LYS A 63 2.89 -6.76 -14.25
CA LYS A 63 2.25 -7.26 -13.03
C LYS A 63 2.60 -6.34 -11.86
N ILE A 64 1.57 -5.77 -11.23
CA ILE A 64 1.68 -4.80 -10.14
C ILE A 64 0.95 -5.28 -8.89
N ASN A 65 1.17 -4.57 -7.79
CA ASN A 65 0.41 -4.75 -6.56
C ASN A 65 -0.96 -4.08 -6.73
N ARG A 66 -2.06 -4.76 -6.36
CA ARG A 66 -3.42 -4.23 -6.51
C ARG A 66 -3.65 -2.89 -5.78
N PHE A 67 -2.88 -2.58 -4.73
CA PHE A 67 -2.92 -1.25 -4.09
C PHE A 67 -2.57 -0.09 -5.02
N THR A 68 -1.89 -0.35 -6.15
CA THR A 68 -1.52 0.66 -7.14
C THR A 68 -2.27 0.49 -8.46
N HIS A 69 -3.34 -0.31 -8.48
CA HIS A 69 -4.14 -0.56 -9.68
C HIS A 69 -5.30 0.43 -9.79
N ILE A 70 -5.53 0.92 -11.00
CA ILE A 70 -6.74 1.67 -11.36
C ILE A 70 -7.79 0.68 -11.86
N HIS A 71 -8.93 0.62 -11.17
CA HIS A 71 -9.98 -0.37 -11.40
C HIS A 71 -10.58 -0.22 -12.80
N GLN A 72 -10.67 -1.34 -13.53
CA GLN A 72 -11.18 -1.35 -14.91
C GLN A 72 -12.61 -1.89 -15.01
N ASN A 73 -13.11 -2.53 -13.97
CA ASN A 73 -14.43 -3.17 -13.93
C ASN A 73 -14.88 -3.43 -12.48
N THR A 74 -16.08 -4.00 -12.33
CA THR A 74 -16.66 -4.34 -11.02
C THR A 74 -15.90 -5.45 -10.30
N ASP A 75 -15.29 -6.40 -11.00
CA ASP A 75 -14.46 -7.46 -10.41
C ASP A 75 -13.22 -6.86 -9.71
N ASP A 76 -12.59 -5.84 -10.31
CA ASP A 76 -11.48 -5.13 -9.67
C ASP A 76 -11.89 -4.47 -8.34
N LEU A 77 -13.10 -3.89 -8.29
CA LEU A 77 -13.65 -3.28 -7.08
C LEU A 77 -13.90 -4.33 -5.99
N HIS A 78 -14.52 -5.47 -6.36
CA HIS A 78 -14.75 -6.58 -5.42
C HIS A 78 -13.44 -7.16 -4.90
N LYS A 79 -12.47 -7.45 -5.77
CA LYS A 79 -11.15 -7.95 -5.37
C LYS A 79 -10.40 -6.99 -4.46
N LYS A 80 -10.55 -5.66 -4.64
CA LYS A 80 -9.98 -4.68 -3.70
C LYS A 80 -10.60 -4.82 -2.30
N GLN A 81 -11.91 -5.04 -2.20
CA GLN A 81 -12.59 -5.23 -0.91
C GLN A 81 -12.18 -6.55 -0.26
N ASP A 82 -12.13 -7.64 -1.01
CA ASP A 82 -11.71 -8.95 -0.51
C ASP A 82 -10.25 -8.95 -0.06
N MET A 83 -9.36 -8.34 -0.85
CA MET A 83 -7.95 -8.10 -0.48
C MET A 83 -7.86 -7.32 0.84
N THR A 84 -8.62 -6.23 0.97
CA THR A 84 -8.61 -5.38 2.17
C THR A 84 -9.10 -6.17 3.38
N ARG A 85 -10.22 -6.90 3.26
CA ARG A 85 -10.75 -7.75 4.32
C ARG A 85 -9.73 -8.77 4.79
N ARG A 86 -9.07 -9.47 3.85
CA ARG A 86 -8.07 -10.50 4.16
C ARG A 86 -6.86 -9.94 4.90
N LEU A 87 -6.34 -8.79 4.45
CA LEU A 87 -5.19 -8.14 5.10
C LEU A 87 -5.56 -7.55 6.46
N CYS A 88 -6.74 -6.94 6.60
CA CYS A 88 -7.24 -6.45 7.90
C CYS A 88 -7.40 -7.60 8.92
N GLN A 89 -7.87 -8.77 8.49
CA GLN A 89 -7.89 -9.97 9.35
C GLN A 89 -6.50 -10.43 9.76
N LYS A 90 -5.50 -10.31 8.87
CA LYS A 90 -4.10 -10.68 9.15
C LYS A 90 -3.45 -9.74 10.18
N VAL A 91 -3.66 -8.43 10.05
CA VAL A 91 -3.03 -7.43 10.94
C VAL A 91 -3.88 -7.07 12.17
N GLY A 92 -5.15 -7.47 12.20
CA GLY A 92 -6.09 -7.15 13.28
C GLY A 92 -6.58 -5.69 13.28
N GLY A 93 -6.53 -4.98 12.14
CA GLY A 93 -6.87 -3.57 12.07
C GLY A 93 -6.53 -2.88 10.75
N CYS A 94 -6.19 -1.58 10.83
CA CYS A 94 -5.90 -0.75 9.67
C CYS A 94 -4.57 -1.12 8.99
N ILE A 95 -4.63 -1.44 7.70
CA ILE A 95 -3.47 -1.77 6.85
C ILE A 95 -2.84 -0.55 6.15
N GLN A 96 -3.45 0.64 6.33
CA GLN A 96 -2.95 1.98 5.93
C GLN A 96 -2.76 2.23 4.42
N ARG A 97 -2.76 1.20 3.57
CA ARG A 97 -2.47 1.32 2.14
C ARG A 97 -3.72 1.45 1.26
N CYS A 98 -4.90 1.15 1.81
CA CYS A 98 -6.18 1.22 1.08
C CYS A 98 -6.54 2.64 0.64
N MET A 99 -6.30 3.65 1.47
CA MET A 99 -6.61 5.05 1.15
C MET A 99 -5.81 5.56 -0.05
N GLY A 100 -4.57 5.11 -0.24
CA GLY A 100 -3.77 5.47 -1.42
C GLY A 100 -4.36 4.89 -2.72
N CYS A 101 -4.90 3.67 -2.66
CA CYS A 101 -5.58 3.03 -3.79
C CYS A 101 -6.86 3.79 -4.16
N ASP A 102 -7.70 4.10 -3.15
CA ASP A 102 -8.95 4.83 -3.35
C ASP A 102 -8.69 6.26 -3.87
N GLY A 103 -7.70 6.96 -3.29
CA GLY A 103 -7.29 8.29 -3.73
C GLY A 103 -6.75 8.31 -5.16
N ALA A 104 -5.89 7.36 -5.53
CA ALA A 104 -5.37 7.27 -6.89
C ALA A 104 -6.48 7.03 -7.93
N ASN A 105 -7.45 6.17 -7.62
CA ASN A 105 -8.60 5.92 -8.50
C ASN A 105 -9.52 7.15 -8.63
N ALA A 106 -9.78 7.86 -7.53
CA ALA A 106 -10.57 9.08 -7.56
C ALA A 106 -9.88 10.17 -8.40
N VAL A 107 -8.59 10.42 -8.16
CA VAL A 107 -7.80 11.40 -8.93
C VAL A 107 -7.74 11.00 -10.41
N TYR A 108 -7.54 9.72 -10.74
CA TYR A 108 -7.52 9.26 -12.13
C TYR A 108 -8.77 9.66 -12.90
N ASN A 109 -9.96 9.47 -12.33
CA ASN A 109 -11.22 9.83 -13.00
C ASN A 109 -11.42 11.35 -13.03
N VAL A 110 -11.29 12.03 -11.88
CA VAL A 110 -11.61 13.47 -11.77
C VAL A 110 -10.62 14.32 -12.57
N SER A 111 -9.34 13.93 -12.63
CA SER A 111 -8.32 14.67 -13.40
C SER A 111 -8.53 14.63 -14.91
N TYR A 112 -9.30 13.66 -15.41
CA TYR A 112 -9.68 13.61 -16.82
C TYR A 112 -10.85 14.55 -17.15
N GLU A 113 -11.75 14.77 -16.18
CA GLU A 113 -12.94 15.62 -16.34
C GLU A 113 -12.68 17.11 -16.04
N ALA A 114 -11.65 17.42 -15.25
CA ALA A 114 -11.27 18.77 -14.84
C ALA A 114 -10.66 19.60 -15.98
#